data_AF-A0A8K0KFP4-F1
#
_entry.id   AF-A0A8K0KFP4-F1
#
_cell.length_a   1.000
_cell.length_b   1.000
_cell.length_c   1.000
_cell.angle_alpha   90.00
_cell.angle_beta   90.00
_cell.angle_gamma   90.00
#
_symmetry.space_group_name_H-M   'P 1'
#
loop_
_entity.id
_entity.type
_entity.pdbx_description
1 polymer ?
#
loop_
_entity_poly.entity_id
_entity_poly.type
_entity_poly.pdbx_seq_one_letter_code
_entity_poly.pdbx_strand_id
1 'polypeptide(L)'
;MEHNSLCVCIFPASGLRDVRVAVPVAVRRGARVKLSCEYDLENAQLYSVKWYRGDQEFFRFVPRDEPHTQVFPHPGINVDVSLSGARAVVLSDVQPAITGVYRCEVSADAPLFHTVIREAAMVIVGK
;
A
#
# COMPACT_ATOMS: atom_id res chain seq x y z
N MET A 1 -49.08 -8.29 23.07
CA MET A 1 -47.69 -7.92 23.42
C MET A 1 -46.77 -8.84 22.64
N GLU A 2 -45.62 -8.29 22.23
CA GLU A 2 -44.54 -8.93 21.46
C GLU A 2 -44.71 -8.95 19.93
N HIS A 3 -44.44 -7.80 19.30
CA HIS A 3 -44.03 -7.75 17.89
C HIS A 3 -42.53 -8.03 17.83
N ASN A 4 -42.17 -9.24 17.39
CA ASN A 4 -40.80 -9.62 17.05
C ASN A 4 -40.39 -8.93 15.73
N SER A 5 -40.05 -7.65 15.81
CA SER A 5 -39.51 -6.89 14.71
C SER A 5 -38.00 -7.13 14.64
N LEU A 6 -37.58 -8.09 13.83
CA LEU A 6 -36.19 -8.17 13.38
C LEU A 6 -35.88 -6.93 12.55
N CYS A 7 -35.36 -5.90 13.21
CA CYS A 7 -34.80 -4.74 12.54
C CYS A 7 -33.50 -5.18 11.87
N VAL A 8 -33.58 -5.64 10.62
CA VAL A 8 -32.39 -5.75 9.78
C VAL A 8 -32.02 -4.32 9.39
N CYS A 9 -31.15 -3.71 10.18
CA CYS A 9 -30.50 -2.48 9.76
C CYS A 9 -29.62 -2.83 8.55
N ILE A 10 -30.07 -2.51 7.35
CA ILE A 10 -29.20 -2.45 6.17
C ILE A 10 -28.30 -1.24 6.39
N PHE A 11 -27.31 -1.36 7.28
CA PHE A 11 -26.19 -0.43 7.27
C PHE A 11 -25.41 -0.72 5.99
N PRO A 12 -25.15 0.28 5.13
CA PRO A 12 -24.25 0.07 4.02
C PRO A 12 -22.94 -0.46 4.59
N ALA A 13 -22.51 -1.63 4.12
CA ALA A 13 -21.24 -2.23 4.49
C ALA A 13 -20.13 -1.22 4.13
N SER A 14 -19.71 -0.43 5.11
CA SER A 14 -18.75 0.65 4.95
C SER A 14 -17.37 0.09 5.25
N GLY A 15 -16.45 0.18 4.30
CA GLY A 15 -15.14 -0.45 4.37
C GLY A 15 -14.20 0.02 3.28
N LEU A 16 -13.00 -0.57 3.27
CA LEU A 16 -11.91 -0.21 2.36
C LEU A 16 -12.37 -0.14 0.90
N ARG A 17 -12.22 1.03 0.29
CA ARG A 17 -12.58 1.30 -1.11
C ARG A 17 -11.58 2.27 -1.76
N ASP A 18 -11.76 2.46 -3.08
CA ASP A 18 -10.98 3.41 -3.90
C ASP A 18 -9.45 3.29 -3.74
N VAL A 19 -8.96 2.05 -3.59
CA VAL A 19 -7.51 1.80 -3.56
C VAL A 19 -6.95 2.10 -4.95
N ARG A 20 -5.96 2.99 -5.02
CA ARG A 20 -5.27 3.43 -6.23
C ARG A 20 -3.78 3.47 -6.01
N VAL A 21 -3.04 2.91 -6.95
CA VAL A 21 -1.56 2.93 -6.97
C VAL A 21 -1.10 3.89 -8.04
N ALA A 22 -0.19 4.79 -7.66
CA ALA A 22 0.47 5.71 -8.57
C ALA A 22 1.99 5.55 -8.47
N VAL A 23 2.60 5.10 -9.56
CA VAL A 23 4.05 5.01 -9.74
C VAL A 23 4.43 5.73 -11.04
N PRO A 24 5.59 6.37 -11.14
CA PRO A 24 6.01 6.96 -12.40
C PRO A 24 6.22 5.88 -13.47
N VAL A 25 5.74 6.13 -14.68
CA VAL A 25 5.85 5.17 -15.80
C VAL A 25 7.30 4.99 -16.23
N ALA A 26 8.07 6.08 -16.29
CA ALA A 26 9.46 6.09 -16.69
C ALA A 26 10.30 6.94 -15.73
N VAL A 27 11.40 6.37 -15.23
CA VAL A 27 12.30 7.03 -14.27
C VAL A 27 13.73 6.90 -14.75
N ARG A 28 14.54 7.95 -14.59
CA ARG A 28 15.98 7.87 -14.86
C ARG A 28 16.71 7.08 -13.78
N ARG A 29 17.67 6.26 -14.19
CA ARG A 29 18.64 5.62 -13.28
C ARG A 29 19.21 6.62 -12.26
N GLY A 30 19.34 6.19 -11.02
CA GLY A 30 19.89 6.96 -9.90
C GLY A 30 18.92 7.97 -9.27
N ALA A 31 17.71 8.11 -9.81
CA ALA A 31 16.73 9.04 -9.27
C ALA A 31 16.12 8.57 -7.94
N ARG A 32 15.52 9.54 -7.23
CA ARG A 32 14.57 9.27 -6.14
C ARG A 32 13.16 9.19 -6.71
N VAL A 33 12.38 8.22 -6.26
CA VAL A 33 11.01 7.95 -6.74
C VAL A 33 10.04 7.87 -5.58
N LYS A 34 8.86 8.47 -5.72
CA LYS A 34 7.74 8.28 -4.80
C LYS A 34 6.72 7.32 -5.41
N LEU A 35 6.46 6.21 -4.73
CA LEU A 35 5.36 5.30 -5.00
C LEU A 35 4.21 5.69 -4.07
N SER A 36 3.01 5.96 -4.59
CA SER A 36 1.87 6.40 -3.78
C SER A 36 0.75 5.37 -3.83
N CYS A 37 0.09 5.16 -2.70
CA CYS A 37 -1.05 4.28 -2.55
C CYS A 37 -2.14 5.03 -1.79
N GLU A 38 -3.16 5.43 -2.54
CA GLU A 38 -4.32 6.12 -2.01
C GLU A 38 -5.43 5.10 -1.74
N TYR A 39 -6.15 5.28 -0.65
CA TYR A 39 -7.28 4.44 -0.24
C TYR A 39 -8.21 5.23 0.69
N ASP A 40 -9.47 4.82 0.72
CA ASP A 40 -10.50 5.30 1.64
C ASP A 40 -10.91 4.16 2.57
N LEU A 41 -10.76 4.38 3.87
CA LEU A 41 -11.10 3.40 4.91
C LEU A 41 -12.55 3.54 5.39
N GLU A 42 -13.21 4.65 5.05
CA GLU A 42 -14.48 5.07 5.61
C GLU A 42 -14.50 4.99 7.14
N ASN A 43 -15.20 3.99 7.69
CA ASN A 43 -15.35 3.76 9.12
C ASN A 43 -14.44 2.63 9.66
N ALA A 44 -13.63 2.02 8.79
CA ALA A 44 -12.69 0.98 9.19
C ALA A 44 -11.36 1.59 9.66
N GLN A 45 -10.63 0.82 10.47
CA GLN A 45 -9.24 1.16 10.80
C GLN A 45 -8.28 0.51 9.82
N LEU A 46 -7.11 1.12 9.63
CA LEU A 46 -6.04 0.50 8.86
C LEU A 46 -5.39 -0.62 9.69
N TYR A 47 -5.31 -1.82 9.12
CA TYR A 47 -4.50 -2.90 9.68
C TYR A 47 -3.06 -2.81 9.17
N SER A 48 -2.85 -2.76 7.85
CA SER A 48 -1.52 -2.60 7.27
C SER A 48 -1.54 -2.07 5.84
N VAL A 49 -0.41 -1.49 5.41
CA VAL A 49 -0.10 -1.23 4.00
C VAL A 49 1.23 -1.90 3.67
N LYS A 50 1.25 -2.72 2.63
CA LYS A 50 2.47 -3.42 2.19
C LYS A 50 2.77 -3.09 0.74
N TRP A 51 4.05 -2.98 0.44
CA TRP A 51 4.55 -2.80 -0.91
C TRP A 51 5.41 -3.98 -1.35
N TYR A 52 5.13 -4.41 -2.58
CA TYR A 52 5.81 -5.52 -3.25
C TYR A 52 6.38 -5.06 -4.58
N ARG A 53 7.52 -5.63 -4.95
CA ARG A 53 8.02 -5.63 -6.33
C ARG A 53 7.98 -7.08 -6.80
N GLY A 54 7.16 -7.37 -7.80
CA GLY A 54 6.77 -8.77 -8.07
C GLY A 54 6.17 -9.41 -6.82
N ASP A 55 6.67 -10.57 -6.40
CA ASP A 55 6.20 -11.33 -5.23
C ASP A 55 6.96 -11.08 -3.93
N GLN A 56 7.97 -10.21 -3.96
CA GLN A 56 8.80 -9.94 -2.79
C GLN A 56 8.39 -8.63 -2.12
N GLU A 57 8.00 -8.73 -0.86
CA GLU A 57 7.73 -7.58 0.00
C GLU A 57 9.02 -6.82 0.27
N PHE A 58 8.97 -5.49 0.18
CA PHE A 58 10.12 -4.64 0.51
C PHE A 58 9.80 -3.57 1.55
N PHE A 59 8.52 -3.28 1.80
CA PHE A 59 8.10 -2.30 2.80
C PHE A 59 6.73 -2.66 3.38
N ARG A 60 6.57 -2.41 4.69
CA ARG A 60 5.31 -2.54 5.41
C ARG A 60 5.12 -1.38 6.38
N PHE A 61 3.90 -0.88 6.43
CA PHE A 61 3.41 0.05 7.44
C PHE A 61 2.30 -0.61 8.26
N VAL A 62 2.45 -0.66 9.58
CA VAL A 62 1.45 -1.14 10.54
C VAL A 62 1.26 -0.05 11.60
N PRO A 63 0.10 0.64 11.66
CA PRO A 63 -0.11 1.73 12.61
C PRO A 63 0.05 1.34 14.09
N ARG A 64 -0.11 0.05 14.41
CA ARG A 64 -0.06 -0.46 15.78
C ARG A 64 1.31 -0.97 16.22
N ASP A 65 2.26 -1.07 15.30
CA ASP A 65 3.63 -1.53 15.62
C ASP A 65 4.51 -0.36 16.05
N GLU A 66 5.55 -0.63 16.84
CA GLU A 66 6.63 0.32 17.14
C GLU A 66 7.97 -0.36 16.77
N PRO A 67 8.68 0.09 15.72
CA PRO A 67 8.32 1.20 14.82
C PRO A 67 7.17 0.84 13.87
N HIS A 68 6.39 1.85 13.45
CA HIS A 68 5.27 1.67 12.50
C HIS A 68 5.69 1.16 11.12
N THR A 69 6.99 1.26 10.78
CA THR A 69 7.53 0.89 9.46
C THR A 69 8.53 -0.24 9.58
N GLN A 70 8.45 -1.18 8.64
CA GLN A 70 9.39 -2.29 8.50
C GLN A 70 9.86 -2.33 7.04
N VAL A 71 11.17 -2.47 6.85
CA VAL A 71 11.81 -2.60 5.53
C VAL A 71 12.36 -4.01 5.40
N PHE A 72 12.03 -4.67 4.30
CA PHE A 72 12.50 -6.02 4.01
C PHE A 72 13.58 -5.96 2.93
N PRO A 73 14.70 -6.70 3.07
CA PRO A 73 15.74 -6.71 2.06
C PRO A 73 15.22 -7.16 0.69
N HIS A 74 15.38 -6.31 -0.31
CA HIS A 74 15.14 -6.64 -1.71
C HIS A 74 16.32 -6.12 -2.55
N PRO A 75 16.94 -6.94 -3.41
CA PRO A 75 18.06 -6.51 -4.24
C PRO A 75 17.74 -5.25 -5.07
N GLY A 76 18.56 -4.21 -4.92
CA GLY A 76 18.44 -2.96 -5.66
C GLY A 76 17.33 -1.99 -5.21
N ILE A 77 16.54 -2.32 -4.17
CA ILE A 77 15.55 -1.41 -3.58
C ILE A 77 16.15 -0.78 -2.31
N ASN A 78 16.30 0.54 -2.34
CA ASN A 78 16.71 1.33 -1.18
C ASN A 78 15.54 2.21 -0.74
N VAL A 79 14.91 1.88 0.38
CA VAL A 79 13.78 2.65 0.94
C VAL A 79 14.31 3.81 1.79
N ASP A 80 13.85 5.02 1.49
CA ASP A 80 14.02 6.19 2.34
C ASP A 80 12.91 6.22 3.41
N VAL A 81 13.18 5.60 4.56
CA VAL A 81 12.20 5.43 5.65
C VAL A 81 11.71 6.79 6.17
N SER A 82 12.57 7.82 6.16
CA SER A 82 12.22 9.16 6.65
C SER A 82 11.15 9.85 5.81
N LEU A 83 10.97 9.42 4.56
CA LEU A 83 9.99 9.94 3.62
C LEU A 83 8.90 8.91 3.27
N SER A 84 8.87 7.78 3.99
CA SER A 84 7.96 6.66 3.73
C SER A 84 6.98 6.46 4.89
N GLY A 85 5.79 5.93 4.58
CA GLY A 85 4.73 5.70 5.56
C GLY A 85 3.47 5.10 4.95
N ALA A 86 2.33 5.37 5.58
CA ALA A 86 1.06 4.72 5.27
C ALA A 86 0.54 4.89 3.83
N ARG A 87 0.90 5.97 3.15
CA ARG A 87 0.37 6.30 1.81
C ARG A 87 1.44 6.41 0.73
N ALA A 88 2.72 6.41 1.10
CA ALA A 88 3.78 6.55 0.13
C ALA A 88 5.06 5.86 0.59
N VAL A 89 5.81 5.33 -0.37
CA VAL A 89 7.16 4.81 -0.18
C VAL A 89 8.10 5.51 -1.13
N VAL A 90 9.21 6.01 -0.59
CA VAL A 90 10.23 6.69 -1.37
C VAL A 90 11.42 5.76 -1.57
N LEU A 91 11.76 5.52 -2.84
CA LEU A 91 12.96 4.78 -3.23
C LEU A 91 14.07 5.75 -3.62
N SER A 92 15.31 5.45 -3.26
CA SER A 92 16.50 6.22 -3.65
C SER A 92 17.43 5.39 -4.54
N ASP A 93 18.22 6.08 -5.37
CA ASP A 93 19.23 5.48 -6.26
C ASP A 93 18.69 4.29 -7.09
N VAL A 94 17.55 4.49 -7.75
CA VAL A 94 16.88 3.40 -8.47
C VAL A 94 17.69 2.91 -9.68
N GLN A 95 17.81 1.59 -9.85
CA GLN A 95 18.59 0.97 -10.93
C GLN A 95 17.70 0.22 -11.92
N PRO A 96 18.10 0.05 -13.21
CA PRO A 96 17.29 -0.67 -14.21
C PRO A 96 16.78 -2.05 -13.76
N ALA A 97 17.53 -2.75 -12.92
CA ALA A 97 17.20 -4.07 -12.39
C ALA A 97 15.87 -4.13 -11.59
N ILE A 98 15.42 -3.02 -10.98
CA ILE A 98 14.15 -2.99 -10.23
C ILE A 98 12.95 -2.59 -11.10
N THR A 99 13.14 -2.41 -12.42
CA THR A 99 12.04 -2.31 -13.39
C THR A 99 11.05 -3.46 -13.20
N GLY A 100 9.75 -3.14 -13.26
CA GLY A 100 8.70 -4.14 -13.17
C GLY A 100 7.41 -3.59 -12.55
N VAL A 101 6.59 -4.53 -12.08
CA VAL A 101 5.30 -4.26 -11.46
C VAL A 101 5.48 -4.06 -9.96
N TYR A 102 4.94 -2.96 -9.47
CA TYR A 102 4.87 -2.60 -8.05
C TYR A 102 3.44 -2.74 -7.57
N ARG A 103 3.27 -3.38 -6.41
CA ARG A 103 1.95 -3.66 -5.84
C ARG A 103 1.83 -3.02 -4.47
N CYS A 104 0.68 -2.38 -4.23
CA CYS A 104 0.26 -1.97 -2.90
C CYS A 104 -0.87 -2.88 -2.45
N GLU A 105 -0.70 -3.50 -1.28
CA GLU A 105 -1.74 -4.21 -0.55
C GLU A 105 -2.17 -3.32 0.62
N VAL A 106 -3.46 -2.98 0.69
CA VAL A 106 -4.06 -2.27 1.82
C VAL A 106 -5.02 -3.23 2.50
N SER A 107 -4.86 -3.38 3.82
CA SER A 107 -5.71 -4.22 4.64
C SER A 107 -6.36 -3.36 5.72
N ALA A 108 -7.68 -3.38 5.78
CA ALA A 108 -8.46 -2.80 6.86
C ALA A 108 -8.61 -3.81 8.02
N ASP A 109 -8.86 -3.29 9.22
CA ASP A 109 -9.12 -4.06 10.43
C ASP A 109 -10.62 -4.29 10.63
N ALA A 110 -11.00 -4.78 11.82
CA ALA A 110 -12.38 -4.94 12.26
C ALA A 110 -13.25 -3.69 11.93
N PRO A 111 -14.52 -3.89 11.57
CA PRO A 111 -15.26 -5.17 11.60
C PRO A 111 -15.18 -5.98 10.30
N LEU A 112 -14.74 -5.40 9.19
CA LEU A 112 -14.87 -6.01 7.85
C LEU A 112 -13.62 -6.72 7.34
N PHE A 113 -12.42 -6.41 7.85
CA PHE A 113 -11.17 -7.07 7.45
C PHE A 113 -10.96 -7.17 5.93
N HIS A 114 -11.25 -6.09 5.20
CA HIS A 114 -11.08 -6.04 3.74
C HIS A 114 -9.61 -5.88 3.36
N THR A 115 -9.17 -6.66 2.38
CA THR A 115 -7.84 -6.51 1.75
C THR A 115 -8.01 -6.21 0.27
N VAL A 116 -7.33 -5.17 -0.21
CA VAL A 116 -7.36 -4.77 -1.62
C VAL A 116 -5.94 -4.58 -2.12
N ILE A 117 -5.65 -5.19 -3.27
CA ILE A 117 -4.36 -5.08 -3.95
C ILE A 117 -4.55 -4.31 -5.25
N ARG A 118 -3.61 -3.41 -5.53
CA ARG A 118 -3.49 -2.69 -6.80
C ARG A 118 -2.05 -2.65 -7.25
N GLU A 119 -1.87 -2.52 -8.55
CA GLU A 119 -0.56 -2.66 -9.18
C GLU A 119 -0.35 -1.59 -10.23
N ALA A 120 0.91 -1.21 -10.44
CA ALA A 120 1.31 -0.37 -11.56
C ALA A 120 2.74 -0.69 -11.98
N ALA A 121 3.05 -0.52 -13.27
CA ALA A 121 4.35 -0.78 -13.83
C ALA A 121 5.23 0.48 -13.83
N MET A 122 6.49 0.31 -13.47
CA MET A 122 7.52 1.35 -13.56
C MET A 122 8.71 0.82 -14.35
N VAL A 123 9.17 1.61 -15.33
CA VAL A 123 10.38 1.35 -16.11
C VAL A 123 11.48 2.31 -15.70
N ILE A 124 12.67 1.78 -15.42
CA ILE A 124 13.85 2.60 -15.14
C ILE A 124 14.74 2.60 -16.37
N VAL A 125 14.90 3.78 -16.97
CA VAL A 125 15.71 3.98 -18.16
C VAL A 125 17.15 4.31 -17.78
N GLY A 126 18.08 3.55 -18.37
CA GLY A 126 19.51 3.89 -18.40
C GLY A 126 19.79 4.89 -19.51
N LYS A 127 20.78 5.76 -19.31
CA LYS A 127 21.39 6.49 -20.41
C LYS A 127 22.20 5.55 -21.28
#